data_AF-A0A5N1GJ07-F1
#
_entry.id   AF-A0A5N1GJ07-F1
#
_cell.length_a   1.000
_cell.length_b   1.000
_cell.length_c   1.000
_cell.angle_alpha   90.00
_cell.angle_beta   90.00
_cell.angle_gamma   90.00
#
_symmetry.space_group_name_H-M   'P 1'
#
loop_
_entity.id
_entity.type
_entity.pdbx_description
1 polymer ?
#
loop_
_entity_poly.entity_id
_entity_poly.type
_entity_poly.pdbx_seq_one_letter_code
_entity_poly.pdbx_strand_id
1 'polypeptide(L)'
;MKSLKDFVLRENDIERNGHIYCKSCSKRVDGELVDLGFTKFIPRIKCECEIKRDKENEERERLMKISTLKRDCFSSPIQHQYTFEKFLNEKGQAYKVAYNYAKSFEQMKEDNVGLLFYGDVGSGKTYLACSIANELIERKQVKVKIMNLSQVINQIQKSAFKLDSNEIISNLSNIPLLILDDLGIERYTSYAREQVYNIINSRYLKGRPTIFTTNLSLEIIQNPNIDLEYQRIYSRILEMTIPVKVTGEDFRRKIHQEKLRKYKELLLYGGGIDD
;
A
#
# COMPACT_ATOMS: atom_id res chain seq x y z
N MET A 1 1.84 4.70 61.70
CA MET A 1 1.75 4.06 60.37
C MET A 1 0.69 4.81 59.57
N LYS A 2 1.07 5.70 58.65
CA LYS A 2 0.09 6.46 57.84
C LYS A 2 -0.45 5.53 56.75
N SER A 3 -1.73 5.17 56.82
CA SER A 3 -2.41 4.44 55.76
C SER A 3 -2.54 5.35 54.54
N LEU A 4 -1.63 5.18 53.58
CA LEU A 4 -1.76 5.64 52.20
C LEU A 4 -2.82 4.75 51.55
N LYS A 5 -4.09 5.10 51.76
CA LYS A 5 -5.21 4.46 51.06
C LYS A 5 -5.20 4.87 49.59
N ASP A 6 -5.65 3.91 48.79
CA ASP A 6 -6.05 4.01 47.39
C ASP A 6 -4.94 3.81 46.35
N PHE A 7 -4.24 2.68 46.45
CA PHE A 7 -3.57 2.11 45.28
C PHE A 7 -4.60 1.73 44.21
N VAL A 8 -4.41 2.21 42.98
CA VAL A 8 -5.16 1.69 41.83
C VAL A 8 -4.48 0.41 41.37
N LEU A 9 -4.90 -0.72 41.93
CA LEU A 9 -4.43 -2.06 41.56
C LEU A 9 -4.99 -2.46 40.19
N ARG A 10 -4.13 -3.01 39.32
CA ARG A 10 -4.55 -3.69 38.08
C ARG A 10 -4.62 -5.20 38.30
N GLU A 11 -5.28 -5.88 37.36
CA GLU A 11 -5.46 -7.34 37.38
C GLU A 11 -4.13 -8.12 37.54
N ASN A 12 -3.01 -7.56 37.05
CA ASN A 12 -1.67 -8.15 37.12
C ASN A 12 -0.80 -7.66 38.30
N ASP A 13 -1.39 -7.06 39.33
CA ASP A 13 -0.66 -6.54 40.49
C ASP A 13 -0.89 -7.35 41.77
N ILE A 14 0.13 -7.39 42.63
CA ILE A 14 0.04 -7.93 44.00
C ILE A 14 0.48 -6.84 44.96
N GLU A 15 -0.35 -6.53 45.95
CA GLU A 15 0.06 -5.70 47.08
C GLU A 15 0.78 -6.57 48.13
N ARG A 16 1.98 -6.16 48.56
CA ARG A 16 2.71 -6.77 49.69
C ARG A 16 3.37 -5.67 50.52
N ASN A 17 3.14 -5.68 51.83
CA ASN A 17 3.73 -4.72 52.78
C ASN A 17 3.52 -3.24 52.39
N GLY A 18 2.37 -2.87 51.81
CA GLY A 18 2.08 -1.50 51.38
C GLY A 18 2.80 -1.06 50.11
N HIS A 19 3.25 -2.00 49.29
CA HIS A 19 3.88 -1.76 47.98
C HIS A 19 3.22 -2.62 46.90
N ILE A 20 3.16 -2.11 45.68
CA ILE A 20 2.65 -2.82 44.51
C ILE A 20 3.79 -3.57 43.82
N TYR A 21 3.57 -4.84 43.53
CA TYR A 21 4.48 -5.70 42.78
C TYR A 21 3.79 -6.28 41.54
N CYS A 22 4.54 -6.43 40.45
CA CYS A 22 4.04 -7.10 39.25
C CYS A 22 3.90 -8.62 39.49
N LYS A 23 2.73 -9.21 39.19
CA LYS A 23 2.49 -10.67 39.28
C LYS A 23 3.47 -11.51 38.47
N SER A 24 3.90 -10.99 37.31
CA SER A 24 4.70 -11.77 36.34
C SER A 24 6.17 -11.87 36.71
N CYS A 25 6.78 -10.81 37.23
CA CYS A 25 8.22 -10.79 37.52
C CYS A 25 8.56 -10.45 38.97
N SER A 26 7.56 -10.20 39.82
CA SER A 26 7.72 -9.84 41.24
C SER A 26 8.55 -8.59 41.51
N LYS A 27 8.82 -7.75 40.50
CA LYS A 27 9.45 -6.43 40.69
C LYS A 27 8.44 -5.45 41.29
N ARG A 28 8.92 -4.55 42.15
CA ARG A 28 8.15 -3.43 42.71
C ARG A 28 7.84 -2.42 41.61
N VAL A 29 6.61 -1.93 41.55
CA VAL A 29 6.08 -1.03 40.49
C VAL A 29 5.44 0.23 41.06
N ASP A 30 5.85 0.61 42.26
CA ASP A 30 5.51 1.89 42.85
C ASP A 30 6.23 3.02 42.11
N GLY A 31 5.51 4.09 41.84
CA GLY A 31 6.06 5.37 41.40
C GLY A 31 6.47 6.24 42.59
N GLU A 32 6.71 7.52 42.30
CA GLU A 32 7.06 8.52 43.32
C GLU A 32 5.81 9.07 44.01
N LEU A 33 5.92 9.45 45.29
CA LEU A 33 4.81 10.06 46.03
C LEU A 33 4.37 11.36 45.33
N VAL A 34 3.11 11.42 44.93
CA VAL A 34 2.49 12.61 44.36
C VAL A 34 1.66 13.28 45.47
N ASP A 35 1.94 14.55 45.72
CA ASP A 35 1.25 15.39 46.70
C ASP A 35 0.56 16.56 45.99
N LEU A 36 -0.78 16.53 45.96
CA LEU A 36 -1.60 17.58 45.36
C LEU A 36 -2.14 18.56 46.42
N GLY A 37 -1.61 18.54 47.65
CA GLY A 37 -2.03 19.40 48.76
C GLY A 37 -3.28 18.90 49.48
N PHE A 38 -4.32 18.50 48.74
CA PHE A 38 -5.56 17.92 49.29
C PHE A 38 -5.57 16.38 49.29
N THR A 39 -4.75 15.75 48.45
CA THR A 39 -4.62 14.28 48.34
C THR A 39 -3.16 13.90 48.13
N LYS A 40 -2.72 12.81 48.78
CA LYS A 40 -1.40 12.19 48.57
C LYS A 40 -1.58 10.73 48.16
N PHE A 41 -0.87 10.31 47.11
CA PHE A 41 -0.92 8.93 46.65
C PHE A 41 0.39 8.52 45.97
N ILE A 42 0.61 7.22 45.84
CA ILE A 42 1.75 6.64 45.11
C ILE A 42 1.19 6.02 43.83
N PRO A 43 1.48 6.58 42.63
CA PRO A 43 1.01 6.03 41.38
C PRO A 43 1.72 4.71 41.09
N ARG A 44 1.07 3.86 40.30
CA ARG A 44 1.69 2.65 39.77
C ARG A 44 2.37 2.95 38.44
N ILE A 45 3.65 2.60 38.29
CA ILE A 45 4.36 2.68 37.00
C ILE A 45 4.19 1.40 36.18
N LYS A 46 4.39 1.48 34.85
CA LYS A 46 4.39 0.28 34.00
C LYS A 46 5.62 -0.57 34.29
N CYS A 47 5.40 -1.86 34.51
CA CYS A 47 6.48 -2.84 34.60
C CYS A 47 7.09 -3.10 33.21
N GLU A 48 8.36 -3.52 33.14
CA GLU A 48 9.00 -4.01 31.91
C GLU A 48 8.19 -5.13 31.22
N CYS A 49 7.55 -6.00 31.99
CA CYS A 49 6.68 -7.06 31.45
C CYS A 49 5.48 -6.49 30.67
N GLU A 50 4.90 -5.41 31.16
CA GLU A 50 3.79 -4.73 30.48
C GLU A 50 4.27 -3.98 29.26
N ILE A 51 5.39 -3.26 29.37
CA ILE A 51 5.99 -2.55 28.24
C ILE A 51 6.32 -3.54 27.11
N LYS A 52 6.84 -4.73 27.45
CA LYS A 52 7.11 -5.78 26.46
C LYS A 52 5.82 -6.31 25.83
N ARG A 53 4.80 -6.64 26.63
CA ARG A 53 3.51 -7.13 26.13
C ARG A 53 2.80 -6.10 25.25
N ASP A 54 2.80 -4.83 25.65
CA ASP A 54 2.21 -3.73 24.90
C ASP A 54 2.90 -3.61 23.53
N LYS A 55 4.24 -3.62 23.49
CA LYS A 55 5.01 -3.61 22.23
C LYS A 55 4.72 -4.83 21.34
N GLU A 56 4.60 -6.02 21.93
CA GLU A 56 4.27 -7.25 21.19
C GLU A 56 2.85 -7.19 20.60
N ASN A 57 1.89 -6.64 21.35
CA ASN A 57 0.52 -6.43 20.89
C ASN A 57 0.45 -5.37 19.78
N GLU A 58 1.11 -4.23 19.97
CA GLU A 58 1.21 -3.16 18.96
C GLU A 58 1.82 -3.68 17.64
N GLU A 59 2.90 -4.48 17.73
CA GLU A 59 3.50 -5.08 16.54
C GLU A 59 2.57 -6.12 15.89
N ARG A 60 1.86 -6.93 16.68
CA ARG A 60 0.86 -7.88 16.16
C ARG A 60 -0.26 -7.15 15.42
N GLU A 61 -0.81 -6.09 16.01
CA GLU A 61 -1.86 -5.26 15.40
C GLU A 61 -1.36 -4.61 14.11
N ARG A 62 -0.14 -4.07 14.13
CA ARG A 62 0.53 -3.52 12.95
C ARG A 62 0.65 -4.55 11.83
N LEU A 63 1.16 -5.75 12.12
CA LEU A 63 1.33 -6.82 11.12
C LEU A 63 -0.02 -7.29 10.57
N MET A 64 -1.04 -7.40 11.43
CA MET A 64 -2.40 -7.74 11.01
C MET A 64 -2.98 -6.69 10.07
N LYS A 65 -2.82 -5.40 10.40
CA LYS A 65 -3.26 -4.28 9.55
C LYS A 65 -2.56 -4.28 8.19
N ILE A 66 -1.23 -4.45 8.17
CA ILE A 66 -0.45 -4.56 6.92
C ILE A 66 -0.95 -5.73 6.06
N SER A 67 -1.19 -6.89 6.68
CA SER A 67 -1.70 -8.09 5.99
C SER A 67 -3.06 -7.83 5.33
N THR A 68 -3.99 -7.20 6.05
CA THR A 68 -5.30 -6.79 5.51
C THR A 68 -5.16 -5.80 4.36
N LEU A 69 -4.35 -4.74 4.54
CA LEU A 69 -4.13 -3.74 3.50
C LEU A 69 -3.53 -4.34 2.22
N LYS A 70 -2.56 -5.25 2.34
CA LYS A 70 -2.00 -5.95 1.17
C LYS A 70 -3.04 -6.80 0.45
N ARG A 71 -3.85 -7.54 1.20
CA ARG A 71 -4.94 -8.37 0.63
C ARG A 71 -5.96 -7.53 -0.12
N ASP A 72 -6.30 -6.36 0.41
CA ASP A 72 -7.24 -5.46 -0.24
C ASP A 72 -6.62 -4.76 -1.47
N CYS A 73 -5.31 -4.50 -1.42
CA CYS A 73 -4.57 -3.76 -2.44
C CYS A 73 -4.32 -4.59 -3.71
N PHE A 74 -3.80 -5.82 -3.57
CA PHE A 74 -3.28 -6.63 -4.67
C PHE A 74 -4.28 -7.68 -5.14
N SER A 75 -4.32 -7.94 -6.45
CA SER A 75 -5.15 -9.01 -7.02
C SER A 75 -4.43 -10.35 -7.12
N SER A 76 -3.10 -10.36 -7.00
CA SER A 76 -2.28 -11.56 -7.13
C SER A 76 -1.18 -11.64 -6.06
N PRO A 77 -0.92 -12.82 -5.48
CA PRO A 77 0.15 -13.01 -4.50
C PRO A 77 1.54 -12.60 -5.00
N ILE A 78 1.81 -12.67 -6.31
CA ILE A 78 3.12 -12.30 -6.85
C ILE A 78 3.43 -10.81 -6.63
N GLN A 79 2.40 -9.94 -6.65
CA GLN A 79 2.56 -8.49 -6.47
C GLN A 79 2.98 -8.13 -5.05
N HIS A 80 2.74 -9.00 -4.06
CA HIS A 80 3.21 -8.81 -2.68
C HIS A 80 4.74 -8.82 -2.59
N GLN A 81 5.41 -9.39 -3.59
CA GLN A 81 6.87 -9.52 -3.65
C GLN A 81 7.53 -8.43 -4.50
N TYR A 82 6.76 -7.55 -5.12
CA TYR A 82 7.29 -6.46 -5.94
C TYR A 82 7.69 -5.30 -5.03
N THR A 83 8.95 -5.29 -4.61
CA THR A 83 9.50 -4.27 -3.70
C THR A 83 10.69 -3.57 -4.32
N PHE A 84 11.02 -2.36 -3.84
CA PHE A 84 12.17 -1.61 -4.34
C PHE A 84 13.50 -2.34 -4.15
N GLU A 85 13.63 -3.20 -3.14
CA GLU A 85 14.84 -3.99 -2.91
C GLU A 85 15.02 -5.10 -3.95
N LYS A 86 13.91 -5.71 -4.40
CA LYS A 86 13.89 -6.85 -5.34
C LYS A 86 13.82 -6.43 -6.81
N PHE A 87 13.92 -5.15 -7.11
CA PHE A 87 13.90 -4.64 -8.47
C PHE A 87 15.17 -5.06 -9.23
N LEU A 88 15.02 -5.96 -10.21
CA LEU A 88 16.10 -6.57 -10.99
C LEU A 88 16.63 -5.71 -12.16
N ASN A 89 15.86 -4.72 -12.59
CA ASN A 89 16.32 -3.80 -13.63
C ASN A 89 17.24 -2.75 -13.03
N GLU A 90 17.99 -2.05 -13.90
CA GLU A 90 18.86 -0.97 -13.47
C GLU A 90 18.06 0.07 -12.68
N LYS A 91 18.62 0.54 -11.56
CA LYS A 91 18.02 1.56 -10.69
C LYS A 91 18.18 2.96 -11.29
N GLY A 92 17.70 3.11 -12.53
CA GLY A 92 17.73 4.33 -13.32
C GLY A 92 16.73 5.38 -12.85
N GLN A 93 16.43 6.34 -13.71
CA GLN A 93 15.59 7.49 -13.38
C GLN A 93 14.17 7.09 -12.91
N ALA A 94 13.52 6.17 -13.61
CA ALA A 94 12.18 5.71 -13.23
C ALA A 94 12.12 5.09 -11.83
N TYR A 95 13.14 4.32 -11.46
CA TYR A 95 13.28 3.75 -10.12
C TYR A 95 13.41 4.86 -9.07
N LYS A 96 14.30 5.82 -9.30
CA LYS A 96 14.53 6.95 -8.37
C LYS A 96 13.26 7.77 -8.16
N VAL A 97 12.52 8.06 -9.25
CA VAL A 97 11.25 8.78 -9.18
C VAL A 97 10.23 7.98 -8.36
N ALA A 98 10.04 6.69 -8.65
CA ALA A 98 9.10 5.85 -7.90
C ALA A 98 9.46 5.75 -6.41
N TYR A 99 10.74 5.56 -6.09
CA TYR A 99 11.23 5.49 -4.71
C TYR A 99 11.00 6.80 -3.94
N ASN A 100 11.36 7.93 -4.55
CA ASN A 100 11.19 9.26 -3.95
C ASN A 100 9.72 9.66 -3.83
N TYR A 101 8.87 9.25 -4.78
CA TYR A 101 7.43 9.42 -4.72
C TYR A 101 6.86 8.71 -3.48
N ALA A 102 7.21 7.44 -3.26
CA ALA A 102 6.73 6.70 -2.08
C ALA A 102 7.21 7.34 -0.78
N LYS A 103 8.48 7.79 -0.72
CA LYS A 103 9.02 8.52 0.44
C LYS A 103 8.30 9.83 0.72
N SER A 104 7.99 10.59 -0.33
CA SER A 104 7.38 11.93 -0.22
C SER A 104 5.86 11.91 -0.37
N PHE A 105 5.23 10.74 -0.21
CA PHE A 105 3.82 10.55 -0.55
C PHE A 105 2.82 11.47 0.16
N GLU A 106 3.09 11.91 1.39
CA GLU A 106 2.17 12.84 2.06
C GLU A 106 2.07 14.17 1.30
N GLN A 107 3.20 14.72 0.85
CA GLN A 107 3.23 15.90 -0.02
C GLN A 107 2.55 15.62 -1.36
N MET A 108 2.88 14.48 -2.00
CA MET A 108 2.26 14.10 -3.29
C MET A 108 0.73 13.99 -3.17
N LYS A 109 0.24 13.53 -2.03
CA LYS A 109 -1.19 13.41 -1.76
C LYS A 109 -1.85 14.75 -1.49
N GLU A 110 -1.19 15.65 -0.77
CA GLU A 110 -1.68 17.02 -0.54
C GLU A 110 -1.77 17.81 -1.85
N ASP A 111 -0.74 17.70 -2.69
CA ASP A 111 -0.66 18.40 -3.98
C ASP A 111 -1.41 17.70 -5.12
N ASN A 112 -2.05 16.56 -4.85
CA ASN A 112 -2.73 15.71 -5.84
C ASN A 112 -1.83 15.31 -7.04
N VAL A 113 -0.58 14.95 -6.75
CA VAL A 113 0.40 14.52 -7.75
C VAL A 113 0.41 13.00 -7.86
N GLY A 114 0.08 12.49 -9.04
CA GLY A 114 0.23 11.10 -9.43
C GLY A 114 1.41 10.85 -10.38
N LEU A 115 1.54 9.62 -10.88
CA LEU A 115 2.56 9.23 -11.86
C LEU A 115 1.92 8.53 -13.05
N LEU A 116 2.42 8.81 -14.25
CA LEU A 116 2.08 8.07 -15.46
C LEU A 116 3.31 7.29 -15.93
N PHE A 117 3.38 6.00 -15.58
CA PHE A 117 4.43 5.12 -16.08
C PHE A 117 4.11 4.66 -17.50
N TYR A 118 4.99 4.97 -18.45
CA TYR A 118 4.84 4.59 -19.86
C TYR A 118 6.13 3.97 -20.42
N GLY A 119 6.02 3.22 -21.51
CA GLY A 119 7.14 2.53 -22.16
C GLY A 119 6.79 1.12 -22.61
N ASP A 120 7.79 0.34 -23.02
CA ASP A 120 7.58 -0.95 -23.67
C ASP A 120 7.01 -2.03 -22.75
N VAL A 121 6.37 -3.04 -23.35
CA VAL A 121 5.84 -4.20 -22.62
C VAL A 121 6.98 -4.90 -21.88
N GLY A 122 6.74 -5.25 -20.61
CA GLY A 122 7.72 -5.94 -19.79
C GLY A 122 8.80 -5.04 -19.16
N SER A 123 8.84 -3.73 -19.43
CA SER A 123 9.90 -2.84 -18.92
C SER A 123 9.92 -2.62 -17.39
N GLY A 124 8.88 -3.05 -16.68
CA GLY A 124 8.80 -2.98 -15.20
C GLY A 124 7.84 -1.92 -14.65
N LYS A 125 6.99 -1.30 -15.48
CA LYS A 125 5.99 -0.29 -15.07
C LYS A 125 5.10 -0.75 -13.90
N THR A 126 4.41 -1.88 -14.08
CA THR A 126 3.56 -2.48 -13.04
C THR A 126 4.36 -2.84 -11.79
N TYR A 127 5.60 -3.30 -11.96
CA TYR A 127 6.47 -3.63 -10.83
C TYR A 127 6.78 -2.39 -9.98
N LEU A 128 7.16 -1.27 -10.60
CA LEU A 128 7.41 -0.01 -9.90
C LEU A 128 6.15 0.50 -9.21
N ALA A 129 5.00 0.44 -9.87
CA ALA A 129 3.72 0.82 -9.27
C ALA A 129 3.37 -0.06 -8.04
N CYS A 130 3.56 -1.38 -8.13
CA CYS A 130 3.42 -2.28 -6.98
C CYS A 130 4.46 -2.02 -5.89
N SER A 131 5.67 -1.62 -6.24
CA SER A 131 6.73 -1.27 -5.28
C SER A 131 6.35 -0.04 -4.45
N ILE A 132 5.79 0.98 -5.09
CA ILE A 132 5.21 2.14 -4.39
C ILE A 132 4.11 1.67 -3.42
N ALA A 133 3.17 0.84 -3.88
CA ALA A 133 2.08 0.36 -3.04
C ALA A 133 2.58 -0.45 -1.83
N ASN A 134 3.53 -1.37 -2.03
CA ASN A 134 4.12 -2.14 -0.93
C ASN A 134 4.81 -1.23 0.08
N GLU A 135 5.62 -0.27 -0.37
CA GLU A 135 6.33 0.67 0.52
C GLU A 135 5.33 1.50 1.35
N LEU A 136 4.27 2.02 0.73
CA LEU A 136 3.23 2.79 1.43
C LEU A 136 2.43 1.98 2.44
N ILE A 137 2.10 0.72 2.10
CA ILE A 137 1.37 -0.17 3.00
C ILE A 137 2.25 -0.59 4.18
N GLU A 138 3.48 -1.03 3.92
CA GLU A 138 4.36 -1.60 4.96
C GLU A 138 4.95 -0.55 5.90
N ARG A 139 5.37 0.60 5.35
CA ARG A 139 6.04 1.65 6.12
C ARG A 139 5.08 2.67 6.69
N LYS A 140 4.00 2.99 5.96
CA LYS A 140 3.08 4.09 6.31
C LYS A 140 1.65 3.63 6.60
N GLN A 141 1.34 2.34 6.43
CA GLN A 141 -0.01 1.78 6.62
C GLN A 141 -1.09 2.52 5.81
N VAL A 142 -0.71 3.10 4.66
CA VAL A 142 -1.62 3.81 3.76
C VAL A 142 -2.44 2.81 2.96
N LYS A 143 -3.75 3.05 2.85
CA LYS A 143 -4.63 2.25 1.99
C LYS A 143 -4.36 2.59 0.52
N VAL A 144 -3.93 1.58 -0.24
CA VAL A 144 -3.69 1.64 -1.68
C VAL A 144 -4.54 0.58 -2.35
N LYS A 145 -4.98 0.83 -3.59
CA LYS A 145 -5.66 -0.17 -4.41
C LYS A 145 -5.04 -0.22 -5.80
N ILE A 146 -4.69 -1.41 -6.26
CA ILE A 146 -4.24 -1.65 -7.62
C ILE A 146 -5.29 -2.44 -8.36
N MET A 147 -5.67 -1.98 -9.55
CA MET A 147 -6.59 -2.71 -10.43
C MET A 147 -6.19 -2.53 -11.88
N ASN A 148 -6.34 -3.58 -12.67
CA ASN A 148 -6.31 -3.43 -14.13
C ASN A 148 -7.62 -2.76 -14.57
N LEU A 149 -7.54 -1.82 -15.50
CA LEU A 149 -8.72 -1.05 -15.93
C LEU A 149 -9.81 -1.94 -16.54
N SER A 150 -9.43 -3.03 -17.22
CA SER A 150 -10.37 -4.03 -17.74
C SER A 150 -11.10 -4.78 -16.63
N GLN A 151 -10.44 -5.01 -15.47
CA GLN A 151 -11.10 -5.59 -14.30
C GLN A 151 -12.14 -4.63 -13.69
N VAL A 152 -11.81 -3.34 -13.64
CA VAL A 152 -12.73 -2.29 -13.18
C VAL A 152 -13.99 -2.26 -14.06
N ILE A 153 -13.81 -2.22 -15.37
CA ILE A 153 -14.93 -2.23 -16.33
C ILE A 153 -15.79 -3.47 -16.17
N ASN A 154 -15.17 -4.65 -16.09
CA ASN A 154 -15.89 -5.91 -15.90
C ASN A 154 -16.69 -5.95 -14.59
N GLN A 155 -16.15 -5.39 -13.49
CA GLN A 155 -16.88 -5.26 -12.23
C GLN A 155 -18.08 -4.32 -12.38
N ILE A 156 -17.89 -3.16 -13.01
CA ILE A 156 -18.97 -2.19 -13.23
C ILE A 156 -20.07 -2.77 -14.12
N GLN A 157 -19.72 -3.49 -15.19
CA GLN A 157 -20.69 -4.13 -16.08
C GLN A 157 -21.50 -5.22 -15.37
N LYS A 158 -20.87 -6.01 -14.50
CA LYS A 158 -21.59 -7.01 -13.68
C LYS A 158 -22.54 -6.35 -12.67
N SER A 159 -22.14 -5.21 -12.11
CA SER A 159 -22.93 -4.46 -11.12
C SER A 159 -23.97 -3.51 -11.74
N ALA A 160 -23.89 -3.22 -13.04
CA ALA A 160 -24.83 -2.34 -13.74
C ALA A 160 -26.28 -2.87 -13.68
N PHE A 161 -26.45 -4.19 -13.56
CA PHE A 161 -27.75 -4.83 -13.36
C PHE A 161 -28.26 -4.77 -11.91
N LYS A 162 -27.46 -4.23 -10.97
CA LYS A 162 -27.73 -4.26 -9.53
C LYS A 162 -27.50 -2.92 -8.82
N LEU A 163 -27.85 -1.75 -9.38
CA LEU A 163 -27.82 -0.43 -8.69
C LEU A 163 -26.47 0.00 -8.01
N ASP A 164 -25.41 -0.79 -8.11
CA ASP A 164 -24.22 -0.79 -7.24
C ASP A 164 -22.96 -0.24 -7.96
N SER A 165 -23.07 0.10 -9.24
CA SER A 165 -21.97 0.70 -10.01
C SER A 165 -21.48 2.03 -9.41
N ASN A 166 -22.41 2.84 -8.87
CA ASN A 166 -22.07 4.11 -8.22
C ASN A 166 -21.30 3.90 -6.91
N GLU A 167 -21.57 2.83 -6.17
CA GLU A 167 -20.83 2.50 -4.95
C GLU A 167 -19.40 2.11 -5.28
N ILE A 168 -19.20 1.28 -6.33
CA ILE A 168 -17.86 0.92 -6.82
C ILE A 168 -17.06 2.18 -7.18
N ILE A 169 -17.66 3.09 -7.96
CA ILE A 169 -17.00 4.35 -8.36
C ILE A 169 -16.68 5.20 -7.13
N SER A 170 -17.63 5.33 -6.19
CA SER A 170 -17.42 6.09 -4.95
C SER A 170 -16.27 5.51 -4.13
N ASN A 171 -16.25 4.18 -3.95
CA ASN A 171 -15.19 3.47 -3.24
C ASN A 171 -13.84 3.70 -3.90
N LEU A 172 -13.72 3.52 -5.22
CA LEU A 172 -12.48 3.77 -5.96
C LEU A 172 -12.07 5.25 -5.93
N SER A 173 -13.02 6.16 -5.85
CA SER A 173 -12.75 7.60 -5.79
C SER A 173 -12.22 8.07 -4.44
N ASN A 174 -12.51 7.36 -3.35
CA ASN A 174 -12.17 7.80 -2.00
C ASN A 174 -10.86 7.18 -1.44
N ILE A 175 -10.30 6.18 -2.12
CA ILE A 175 -9.05 5.53 -1.69
C ILE A 175 -7.89 6.55 -1.79
N PRO A 176 -7.01 6.63 -0.75
CA PRO A 176 -5.89 7.58 -0.71
C PRO A 176 -5.01 7.55 -1.96
N LEU A 177 -4.66 6.36 -2.45
CA LEU A 177 -3.95 6.16 -3.70
C LEU A 177 -4.60 5.03 -4.50
N LEU A 178 -5.01 5.35 -5.73
CA LEU A 178 -5.45 4.36 -6.72
C LEU A 178 -4.35 4.17 -7.77
N ILE A 179 -4.09 2.92 -8.12
CA ILE A 179 -3.20 2.55 -9.21
C ILE A 179 -4.05 1.84 -10.28
N LEU A 180 -4.11 2.43 -11.45
CA LEU A 180 -4.79 1.87 -12.63
C LEU A 180 -3.73 1.32 -13.58
N ASP A 181 -3.64 -0.02 -13.61
CA ASP A 181 -2.66 -0.74 -14.41
C ASP A 181 -3.20 -1.00 -15.82
N ASP A 182 -2.31 -0.91 -16.81
CA ASP A 182 -2.55 -1.18 -18.23
C ASP A 182 -3.66 -0.31 -18.84
N LEU A 183 -3.48 1.00 -18.76
CA LEU A 183 -4.31 2.00 -19.42
C LEU A 183 -4.18 1.87 -20.95
N GLY A 184 -5.23 1.32 -21.57
CA GLY A 184 -5.40 1.18 -23.03
C GLY A 184 -6.87 1.37 -23.42
N ILE A 185 -7.37 2.59 -23.23
CA ILE A 185 -8.80 2.92 -23.37
C ILE A 185 -9.31 2.87 -24.81
N GLU A 186 -8.41 2.85 -25.80
CA GLU A 186 -8.74 2.76 -27.23
C GLU A 186 -9.53 1.50 -27.60
N ARG A 187 -9.46 0.46 -26.75
CA ARG A 187 -10.11 -0.84 -26.99
C ARG A 187 -11.49 -0.98 -26.35
N TYR A 188 -11.95 0.04 -25.64
CA TYR A 188 -13.17 -0.03 -24.83
C TYR A 188 -14.40 0.51 -25.56
N THR A 189 -15.56 -0.04 -25.22
CA THR A 189 -16.87 0.44 -25.66
C THR A 189 -17.15 1.85 -25.10
N SER A 190 -18.05 2.61 -25.74
CA SER A 190 -18.44 3.95 -25.27
C SER A 190 -18.85 3.97 -23.80
N TYR A 191 -19.72 3.04 -23.38
CA TYR A 191 -20.13 2.89 -21.99
C TYR A 191 -18.92 2.65 -21.06
N ALA A 192 -18.03 1.73 -21.41
CA ALA A 192 -16.85 1.45 -20.59
C ALA A 192 -15.92 2.68 -20.47
N ARG A 193 -15.77 3.46 -21.54
CA ARG A 193 -15.00 4.72 -21.52
C ARG A 193 -15.64 5.77 -20.62
N GLU A 194 -16.95 5.92 -20.66
CA GLU A 194 -17.69 6.83 -19.78
C GLU A 194 -17.44 6.49 -18.30
N GLN A 195 -17.46 5.20 -17.95
CA GLN A 195 -17.19 4.76 -16.58
C GLN A 195 -15.74 5.06 -16.15
N VAL A 196 -14.76 4.86 -17.05
CA VAL A 196 -13.36 5.23 -16.80
C VAL A 196 -13.22 6.74 -16.59
N TYR A 197 -13.87 7.55 -17.44
CA TYR A 197 -13.89 9.00 -17.29
C TYR A 197 -14.47 9.42 -15.94
N ASN A 198 -15.60 8.84 -15.53
CA ASN A 198 -16.24 9.16 -14.26
C ASN A 198 -15.33 8.89 -13.05
N ILE A 199 -14.59 7.77 -13.06
CA ILE A 199 -13.61 7.45 -12.01
C ILE A 199 -12.48 8.49 -11.99
N ILE A 200 -11.86 8.76 -13.15
CA ILE A 200 -10.72 9.67 -13.24
C ILE A 200 -11.13 11.10 -12.87
N ASN A 201 -12.27 11.57 -13.37
CA ASN A 201 -12.78 12.90 -13.09
C ASN A 201 -13.18 13.06 -11.62
N SER A 202 -13.83 12.06 -11.01
CA SER A 202 -14.16 12.09 -9.59
C SER A 202 -12.90 12.18 -8.71
N ARG A 203 -11.84 11.45 -9.07
CA ARG A 203 -10.55 11.52 -8.36
C ARG A 203 -9.84 12.84 -8.57
N TYR A 204 -9.86 13.37 -9.79
CA TYR A 204 -9.36 14.70 -10.12
C TYR A 204 -10.00 15.77 -9.23
N LEU A 205 -11.34 15.82 -9.21
CA LEU A 205 -12.10 16.81 -8.46
C LEU A 205 -11.94 16.69 -6.94
N LYS A 206 -11.68 15.48 -6.44
CA LYS A 206 -11.45 15.22 -5.01
C LYS A 206 -10.00 15.39 -4.57
N GLY A 207 -9.08 15.78 -5.48
CA GLY A 207 -7.66 15.90 -5.15
C GLY A 207 -7.05 14.55 -4.72
N ARG A 208 -7.42 13.45 -5.38
CA ARG A 208 -6.93 12.11 -5.03
C ARG A 208 -5.88 11.62 -6.03
N PRO A 209 -4.60 11.53 -5.63
CA PRO A 209 -3.52 11.17 -6.55
C PRO A 209 -3.76 9.79 -7.15
N THR A 210 -3.41 9.63 -8.43
CA THR A 210 -3.63 8.38 -9.17
C THR A 210 -2.38 8.02 -9.95
N ILE A 211 -1.94 6.77 -9.83
CA ILE A 211 -0.85 6.25 -10.65
C ILE A 211 -1.44 5.46 -11.80
N PHE A 212 -0.92 5.66 -13.00
CA PHE A 212 -1.29 4.93 -14.20
C PHE A 212 -0.09 4.19 -14.74
N THR A 213 -0.30 3.02 -15.33
CA THR A 213 0.67 2.38 -16.20
C THR A 213 0.08 2.22 -17.60
N THR A 214 0.89 2.38 -18.64
CA THR A 214 0.42 2.23 -20.02
C THR A 214 1.53 1.73 -20.95
N ASN A 215 1.14 0.99 -21.97
CA ASN A 215 2.03 0.63 -23.08
C ASN A 215 1.92 1.61 -24.26
N LEU A 216 1.04 2.63 -24.17
CA LEU A 216 0.94 3.69 -25.16
C LEU A 216 2.17 4.61 -25.09
N SER A 217 2.56 5.18 -26.23
CA SER A 217 3.56 6.23 -26.24
C SER A 217 2.98 7.50 -25.61
N LEU A 218 3.85 8.32 -25.01
CA LEU A 218 3.41 9.60 -24.45
C LEU A 218 2.83 10.53 -25.53
N GLU A 219 3.34 10.45 -26.75
CA GLU A 219 2.83 11.21 -27.90
C GLU A 219 1.36 10.91 -28.20
N ILE A 220 0.95 9.63 -28.14
CA ILE A 220 -0.46 9.24 -28.34
C ILE A 220 -1.36 9.81 -27.24
N ILE A 221 -0.84 9.88 -26.01
CA ILE A 221 -1.59 10.41 -24.86
C ILE A 221 -1.71 11.94 -24.93
N GLN A 222 -0.67 12.62 -25.38
CA GLN A 222 -0.64 14.09 -25.53
C GLN A 222 -1.45 14.56 -26.74
N ASN A 223 -1.38 13.81 -27.85
CA ASN A 223 -2.04 14.13 -29.11
C ASN A 223 -2.93 12.96 -29.55
N PRO A 224 -4.03 12.68 -28.84
CA PRO A 224 -4.93 11.60 -29.24
C PRO A 224 -5.64 12.01 -30.54
N ASN A 225 -5.33 11.33 -31.64
CA ASN A 225 -6.00 11.47 -32.95
C ASN A 225 -7.43 10.85 -32.96
N ILE A 226 -8.15 10.92 -31.84
CA ILE A 226 -9.36 10.15 -31.56
C ILE A 226 -10.43 11.10 -30.96
N ASP A 227 -11.69 10.63 -30.91
CA ASP A 227 -12.89 11.29 -30.37
C ASP A 227 -12.64 12.16 -29.12
N LEU A 228 -13.45 13.22 -28.97
CA LEU A 228 -13.41 14.19 -27.86
C LEU A 228 -13.41 13.54 -26.46
N GLU A 229 -14.01 12.36 -26.30
CA GLU A 229 -14.01 11.59 -25.05
C GLU A 229 -12.58 11.20 -24.60
N TYR A 230 -11.72 10.79 -25.54
CA TYR A 230 -10.33 10.42 -25.25
C TYR A 230 -9.52 11.62 -24.80
N GLN A 231 -9.72 12.75 -25.48
CA GLN A 231 -9.05 14.01 -25.15
C GLN A 231 -9.34 14.43 -23.70
N ARG A 232 -10.59 14.33 -23.24
CA ARG A 232 -10.96 14.67 -21.87
C ARG A 232 -10.30 13.76 -20.83
N ILE A 233 -10.26 12.45 -21.09
CA ILE A 233 -9.63 11.50 -20.17
C ILE A 233 -8.13 11.77 -20.09
N TYR A 234 -7.44 11.85 -21.23
CA TYR A 234 -5.99 12.05 -21.24
C TYR A 234 -5.58 13.42 -20.71
N SER A 235 -6.34 14.49 -20.98
CA SER A 235 -6.11 15.82 -20.39
C SER A 235 -6.09 15.75 -18.86
N ARG A 236 -7.10 15.10 -18.26
CA ARG A 236 -7.16 14.93 -16.79
C ARG A 236 -6.01 14.10 -16.24
N ILE A 237 -5.62 13.04 -16.94
CA ILE A 237 -4.48 12.20 -16.55
C ILE A 237 -3.19 13.04 -16.58
N LEU A 238 -2.94 13.77 -17.67
CA LEU A 238 -1.74 14.59 -17.83
C LEU A 238 -1.68 15.73 -16.81
N GLU A 239 -2.81 16.36 -16.48
CA GLU A 239 -2.88 17.41 -15.45
C GLU A 239 -2.54 16.90 -14.05
N MET A 240 -2.98 15.69 -13.69
CA MET A 240 -2.77 15.14 -12.34
C MET A 240 -1.52 14.27 -12.20
N THR A 241 -0.74 14.05 -13.26
CA THR A 241 0.39 13.13 -13.21
C THR A 241 1.68 13.67 -13.80
N ILE A 242 2.79 13.17 -13.26
CA ILE A 242 4.11 13.34 -13.86
C ILE A 242 4.40 12.12 -14.76
N PRO A 243 4.62 12.30 -16.08
CA PRO A 243 5.01 11.20 -16.96
C PRO A 243 6.41 10.68 -16.64
N VAL A 244 6.56 9.36 -16.56
CA VAL A 244 7.83 8.68 -16.26
C VAL A 244 8.04 7.55 -17.26
N LYS A 245 9.04 7.72 -18.14
CA LYS A 245 9.44 6.68 -19.08
C LYS A 245 10.15 5.55 -18.32
N VAL A 246 9.61 4.34 -18.43
CA VAL A 246 10.22 3.13 -17.89
C VAL A 246 10.88 2.36 -19.02
N THR A 247 12.21 2.44 -19.05
CA THR A 247 13.07 1.69 -19.97
C THR A 247 13.75 0.55 -19.22
N GLY A 248 14.04 -0.53 -19.94
CA GLY A 248 14.77 -1.66 -19.38
C GLY A 248 14.41 -2.94 -20.11
N GLU A 249 15.24 -3.97 -19.92
CA GLU A 249 14.95 -5.30 -20.42
C GLU A 249 13.64 -5.84 -19.83
N ASP A 250 12.98 -6.72 -20.60
CA ASP A 250 11.74 -7.35 -20.19
C ASP A 250 11.95 -8.16 -18.89
N PHE A 251 11.37 -7.64 -17.81
CA PHE A 251 11.42 -8.21 -16.47
C PHE A 251 10.89 -9.65 -16.46
N ARG A 252 9.88 -9.95 -17.29
CA ARG A 252 9.30 -11.29 -17.40
C ARG A 252 10.31 -12.26 -18.02
N ARG A 253 11.11 -11.80 -18.98
CA ARG A 253 12.20 -12.60 -19.57
C ARG A 253 13.30 -12.89 -18.55
N LYS A 254 13.71 -11.91 -17.75
CA LYS A 254 14.70 -12.12 -16.68
C LYS A 254 14.24 -13.17 -15.66
N ILE A 255 13.02 -13.03 -15.14
CA ILE A 255 12.43 -14.02 -14.22
C ILE A 255 12.40 -15.41 -14.88
N HIS A 256 12.01 -15.49 -16.16
CA HIS A 256 11.97 -16.75 -16.89
C HIS A 256 13.36 -17.38 -17.00
N GLN A 257 14.39 -16.60 -17.34
CA GLN A 257 15.78 -17.08 -17.42
C GLN A 257 16.31 -17.55 -16.07
N GLU A 258 16.02 -16.85 -14.97
CA GLU A 258 16.41 -17.28 -13.62
C GLU A 258 15.73 -18.59 -13.21
N LYS A 259 14.42 -18.72 -13.49
CA LYS A 259 13.68 -19.97 -13.27
C LYS A 259 14.27 -21.11 -14.09
N LEU A 260 14.52 -20.88 -15.38
CA LEU A 260 15.14 -21.87 -16.25
C LEU A 260 16.50 -22.29 -15.67
N ARG A 261 17.37 -21.35 -15.32
CA ARG A 261 18.69 -21.66 -14.73
C ARG A 261 18.57 -22.46 -13.44
N LYS A 262 17.66 -22.07 -12.54
CA LYS A 262 17.50 -22.71 -11.23
C LYS A 262 16.95 -24.13 -11.30
N TYR A 263 16.01 -24.37 -12.21
CA TYR A 263 15.28 -25.65 -12.25
C TYR A 263 15.71 -26.55 -13.40
N LYS A 264 16.53 -26.09 -14.34
CA LYS A 264 17.02 -26.90 -15.46
C LYS A 264 17.74 -28.16 -14.98
N GLU A 265 18.67 -28.04 -14.04
CA GLU A 265 19.40 -29.22 -13.52
C GLU A 265 18.48 -30.16 -12.76
N LEU A 266 17.63 -29.61 -11.89
CA LEU A 266 16.66 -30.38 -11.11
C LEU A 266 15.71 -31.21 -12.01
N LEU A 267 15.22 -30.61 -13.09
CA LEU A 267 14.25 -31.23 -13.99
C LEU A 267 14.90 -32.17 -15.02
N LEU A 268 16.15 -31.91 -15.43
CA LEU A 268 16.87 -32.76 -16.38
C LEU A 268 17.49 -33.99 -15.73
N TYR A 269 17.95 -33.86 -14.49
CA TYR A 269 18.75 -34.90 -13.85
C TYR A 269 18.10 -35.50 -12.62
N GLY A 270 16.92 -35.01 -12.21
CA GLY A 270 16.21 -35.47 -11.01
C GLY A 270 17.04 -35.16 -9.77
N GLY A 271 16.76 -34.04 -9.10
CA GLY A 271 17.51 -33.63 -7.90
C GLY A 271 17.83 -34.81 -7.01
N GLY A 272 19.13 -35.04 -6.80
CA GLY A 272 19.71 -36.28 -6.29
C GLY A 272 18.75 -37.06 -5.40
N ILE A 273 18.34 -38.24 -5.88
CA ILE A 273 18.02 -39.33 -4.97
C ILE A 273 19.39 -39.74 -4.43
N ASP A 274 19.81 -39.07 -3.36
CA ASP A 274 20.92 -39.56 -2.55
C ASP A 274 20.42 -40.86 -1.88
N ASP A 275 20.94 -41.99 -2.36
CA ASP A 275 20.89 -43.30 -1.68
C ASP A 275 21.73 -43.28 -0.39
#